data_AF-A0A5J6HXN0-F1
#
_entry.id   AF-A0A5J6HXN0-F1
#
_cell.length_a   1.000
_cell.length_b   1.000
_cell.length_c   1.000
_cell.angle_alpha   90.00
_cell.angle_beta   90.00
_cell.angle_gamma   90.00
#
_symmetry.space_group_name_H-M   'P 1'
#
loop_
_entity.id
_entity.type
_entity.pdbx_description
1 polymer ?
#
loop_
_entity_poly.entity_id
_entity_poly.type
_entity_poly.pdbx_seq_one_letter_code
_entity_poly.pdbx_strand_id
1 'polypeptide(L)'
;MNEHLPVFGPFEVQGGVDELEPAVAVVRVAFALTRTQLLTALAMSFAGLGADRTPESLTDDEVRREVEGQLAAEAIIELDHLMEANERTVFPPEQQRAMDLLGVAVDRAFAATPPLPVQEPRRGEGTVTLQTVDRGEVTVPEPEWCVGHEGDPVSHFADITHTGRPVALEFDGYQLLAARLSRGPFSELRPEPFPLVDVDDLPAGLDPQETRELAARVGLYAGELYRLANEADRLRGYQR
;
A
#
# COMPACT_ATOMS: atom_id res chain seq x y z
N MET A 1 26.15 -24.94 2.01
CA MET A 1 25.24 -24.78 3.16
C MET A 1 24.69 -23.37 3.02
N ASN A 2 23.53 -23.22 2.37
CA ASN A 2 22.92 -21.90 2.21
C ASN A 2 22.28 -21.55 3.55
N GLU A 3 22.99 -20.76 4.36
CA GLU A 3 22.36 -20.06 5.47
C GLU A 3 21.23 -19.22 4.89
N HIS A 4 20.03 -19.35 5.49
CA HIS A 4 18.89 -18.50 5.18
C HIS A 4 19.28 -17.07 5.55
N LEU A 5 19.83 -16.33 4.59
CA LEU A 5 20.03 -14.90 4.72
C LEU A 5 18.65 -14.27 4.91
N PRO A 6 18.49 -13.33 5.85
CA PRO A 6 17.24 -12.62 6.00
C PRO A 6 16.97 -11.81 4.72
N VAL A 7 15.78 -12.01 4.14
CA VAL A 7 15.32 -11.26 2.97
C VAL A 7 14.43 -10.13 3.48
N PHE A 8 14.81 -8.91 3.14
CA PHE A 8 14.02 -7.71 3.37
C PHE A 8 13.60 -7.15 2.01
N GLY A 9 12.45 -6.49 1.96
CA GLY A 9 11.90 -5.90 0.74
C GLY A 9 11.48 -4.48 1.02
N PRO A 10 11.47 -3.61 -0.01
CA PRO A 10 11.23 -2.19 0.19
C PRO A 10 9.92 -1.96 0.94
N PHE A 11 10.00 -1.15 1.99
CA PHE A 11 8.84 -0.75 2.79
C PHE A 11 7.80 0.04 1.98
N GLU A 12 8.22 0.68 0.89
CA GLU A 12 7.40 1.57 0.05
C GLU A 12 7.74 1.39 -1.43
N VAL A 13 6.77 1.65 -2.32
CA VAL A 13 7.02 1.73 -3.77
C VAL A 13 7.63 3.11 -4.03
N GLN A 14 8.88 3.14 -4.48
CA GLN A 14 9.53 4.38 -4.91
C GLN A 14 9.25 4.65 -6.39
N GLY A 15 8.89 5.90 -6.71
CA GLY A 15 8.38 6.33 -8.01
C GLY A 15 6.99 6.93 -7.83
N GLY A 16 6.91 8.26 -7.82
CA GLY A 16 5.65 8.98 -7.56
C GLY A 16 4.55 8.55 -8.54
N VAL A 17 3.46 8.03 -7.98
CA VAL A 17 2.24 7.68 -8.74
C VAL A 17 1.57 8.93 -9.33
N ASP A 18 1.95 10.12 -8.87
CA ASP A 18 1.30 11.39 -9.23
C ASP A 18 1.98 12.14 -10.39
N GLU A 19 3.21 11.80 -10.81
CA GLU A 19 3.95 12.56 -11.85
C GLU A 19 4.40 11.73 -13.07
N LEU A 20 4.29 10.39 -13.03
CA LEU A 20 4.62 9.51 -14.15
C LEU A 20 3.34 8.97 -14.81
N GLU A 21 3.40 8.70 -16.12
CA GLU A 21 2.40 7.85 -16.79
C GLU A 21 2.11 6.59 -15.95
N PRO A 22 0.86 6.06 -15.95
CA PRO A 22 0.46 5.04 -14.99
C PRO A 22 1.45 3.87 -14.98
N ALA A 23 2.09 3.64 -13.83
CA ALA A 23 3.07 2.58 -13.66
C ALA A 23 2.47 1.25 -14.12
N VAL A 24 3.10 0.60 -15.11
CA VAL A 24 2.59 -0.63 -15.72
C VAL A 24 2.87 -1.88 -14.88
N ALA A 25 3.88 -1.82 -14.00
CA ALA A 25 4.20 -2.89 -13.06
C ALA A 25 5.03 -2.38 -11.87
N VAL A 26 4.97 -3.10 -10.75
CA VAL A 26 5.92 -2.95 -9.63
C VAL A 26 6.84 -4.16 -9.62
N VAL A 27 8.15 -3.93 -9.76
CA VAL A 27 9.17 -5.00 -9.75
C VAL A 27 9.92 -4.94 -8.44
N ARG A 28 9.92 -6.05 -7.68
CA ARG A 28 10.71 -6.21 -6.46
C ARG A 28 11.95 -7.05 -6.74
N VAL A 29 13.10 -6.53 -6.38
CA VAL A 29 14.42 -7.17 -6.56
C VAL A 29 15.05 -7.44 -5.20
N ALA A 30 15.78 -8.55 -5.08
CA ALA A 30 16.54 -8.91 -3.89
C ALA A 30 18.03 -8.91 -4.21
N PHE A 31 18.82 -8.20 -3.42
CA PHE A 31 20.27 -8.11 -3.57
C PHE A 31 20.99 -8.80 -2.42
N ALA A 32 22.01 -9.58 -2.73
CA ALA A 32 22.98 -10.02 -1.72
C ALA A 32 24.06 -8.94 -1.59
N LEU A 33 24.13 -8.30 -0.43
CA LEU A 33 25.04 -7.19 -0.17
C LEU A 33 26.05 -7.53 0.92
N THR A 34 27.27 -7.07 0.73
CA THR A 34 28.29 -7.09 1.78
C THR A 34 28.01 -6.00 2.81
N ARG A 35 28.55 -6.17 4.02
CA ARG A 35 28.48 -5.13 5.08
C ARG A 35 29.00 -3.77 4.60
N THR A 36 30.04 -3.75 3.77
CA THR A 36 30.62 -2.51 3.23
C THR A 36 29.65 -1.80 2.30
N GLN A 37 28.92 -2.54 1.45
CA GLN A 37 27.90 -1.95 0.58
C GLN A 37 26.73 -1.38 1.38
N LEU A 38 26.25 -2.12 2.38
CA LEU A 38 25.19 -1.65 3.29
C LEU A 38 25.60 -0.35 3.99
N LEU A 39 26.83 -0.27 4.51
CA LEU A 39 27.34 0.93 5.16
C LEU A 39 27.46 2.11 4.17
N THR A 40 27.88 1.85 2.94
CA THR A 40 28.01 2.88 1.90
C THR A 40 26.65 3.48 1.55
N ALA A 41 25.65 2.63 1.31
CA ALA A 41 24.28 3.08 1.06
C ALA A 41 23.73 3.91 2.22
N LEU A 42 23.89 3.43 3.47
CA LEU A 42 23.46 4.18 4.64
C LEU A 42 24.17 5.54 4.75
N ALA A 43 25.48 5.60 4.51
CA ALA A 43 26.25 6.84 4.62
C ALA A 43 25.81 7.88 3.57
N MET A 44 25.43 7.43 2.37
CA MET A 44 24.88 8.30 1.33
C MET A 44 23.52 8.86 1.73
N SER A 45 22.60 8.00 2.21
CA SER A 45 21.27 8.45 2.68
C SER A 45 21.38 9.38 3.89
N PHE A 46 22.28 9.06 4.83
CA PHE A 46 22.47 9.82 6.06
C PHE A 46 22.88 11.29 5.79
N ALA A 47 23.61 11.55 4.71
CA ALA A 47 23.98 12.91 4.32
C ALA A 47 22.76 13.79 3.97
N GLY A 48 21.62 13.18 3.60
CA GLY A 48 20.35 13.85 3.36
C GLY A 48 19.47 13.98 4.59
N LEU A 49 19.78 13.29 5.70
CA LEU A 49 19.01 13.42 6.93
C LEU A 49 19.28 14.79 7.59
N GLY A 50 18.23 15.38 8.18
CA GLY A 50 18.30 16.71 8.79
C GLY A 50 19.41 16.83 9.84
N ALA A 51 19.94 18.05 10.02
CA ALA A 51 21.14 18.34 10.81
C ALA A 51 21.09 17.88 12.30
N ASP A 52 19.89 17.60 12.83
CA ASP A 52 19.69 17.17 14.21
C ASP A 52 19.77 15.64 14.40
N ARG A 53 19.98 14.86 13.34
CA ARG A 53 20.11 13.40 13.41
C ARG A 53 21.56 12.99 13.61
N THR A 54 21.80 12.03 14.51
CA THR A 54 23.11 11.38 14.68
C THR A 54 23.01 9.90 14.29
N PRO A 55 24.11 9.22 13.90
CA PRO A 55 24.08 7.80 13.59
C PRO A 55 23.52 6.93 14.73
N GLU A 56 23.79 7.31 15.98
CA GLU A 56 23.32 6.62 17.18
C GLU A 56 21.82 6.82 17.45
N SER A 57 21.19 7.81 16.81
CA SER A 57 19.77 8.09 16.97
C SER A 57 18.88 7.23 16.08
N LEU A 58 19.46 6.48 15.13
CA LEU A 58 18.71 5.64 14.20
C LEU A 58 18.35 4.30 14.84
N THR A 59 17.08 3.93 14.72
CA THR A 59 16.59 2.59 15.02
C THR A 59 16.98 1.61 13.92
N ASP A 60 16.97 0.30 14.22
CA ASP A 60 17.27 -0.75 13.24
C ASP A 60 16.35 -0.69 12.01
N ASP A 61 15.07 -0.35 12.21
CA ASP A 61 14.11 -0.23 11.12
C ASP A 61 14.35 1.02 10.26
N GLU A 62 14.72 2.15 10.87
CA GLU A 62 15.16 3.34 10.13
C GLU A 62 16.43 3.02 9.32
N VAL A 63 17.44 2.37 9.90
CA VAL A 63 18.65 1.97 9.15
C VAL A 63 18.31 1.12 7.94
N ARG A 64 17.40 0.15 8.07
CA ARG A 64 16.96 -0.69 6.95
C ARG A 64 16.25 0.15 5.90
N ARG A 65 15.29 0.97 6.30
CA ARG A 65 14.52 1.83 5.39
C ARG A 65 15.42 2.78 4.60
N GLU A 66 16.38 3.41 5.26
CA GLU A 66 17.35 4.31 4.61
C GLU A 66 18.24 3.58 3.61
N VAL A 67 18.75 2.40 3.96
CA VAL A 67 19.56 1.58 3.04
C VAL A 67 18.74 1.14 1.82
N GLU A 68 17.53 0.62 2.03
CA GLU A 68 16.65 0.18 0.95
C GLU A 68 16.24 1.35 0.06
N GLY A 69 15.88 2.48 0.67
CA GLY A 69 15.52 3.70 -0.04
C GLY A 69 16.65 4.25 -0.89
N GLN A 70 17.88 4.31 -0.35
CA GLN A 70 19.04 4.74 -1.14
C GLN A 70 19.32 3.79 -2.31
N LEU A 71 19.29 2.47 -2.08
CA LEU A 71 19.55 1.50 -3.15
C LEU A 71 18.49 1.57 -4.25
N ALA A 72 17.22 1.77 -3.89
CA ALA A 72 16.15 1.97 -4.86
C ALA A 72 16.33 3.28 -5.64
N ALA A 73 16.63 4.39 -4.96
CA ALA A 73 16.89 5.67 -5.60
C ALA A 73 18.08 5.61 -6.58
N GLU A 74 19.21 5.04 -6.18
CA GLU A 74 20.38 4.86 -7.05
C GLU A 74 20.08 3.96 -8.25
N ALA A 75 19.30 2.89 -8.07
CA ALA A 75 18.89 2.04 -9.17
C ALA A 75 18.03 2.79 -10.20
N ILE A 76 17.14 3.68 -9.75
CA ILE A 76 16.32 4.52 -10.62
C ILE A 76 17.20 5.55 -11.34
N ILE A 77 18.06 6.26 -10.62
CA ILE A 77 18.98 7.27 -11.19
C ILE A 77 19.87 6.65 -12.27
N GLU A 78 20.46 5.47 -12.01
CA GLU A 78 21.31 4.79 -12.98
C GLU A 78 20.52 4.25 -14.18
N LEU A 79 19.27 3.82 -13.99
CA LEU A 79 18.38 3.48 -15.11
C LEU A 79 18.07 4.70 -15.97
N ASP A 80 17.78 5.86 -15.37
CA ASP A 80 17.54 7.12 -16.08
C ASP A 80 18.78 7.56 -16.86
N HIS A 81 19.98 7.49 -16.24
CA HIS A 81 21.24 7.77 -16.92
C HIS A 81 21.46 6.86 -18.14
N LEU A 82 21.16 5.56 -18.02
CA LEU A 82 21.25 4.61 -19.13
C LEU A 82 20.20 4.88 -20.22
N MET A 83 18.98 5.27 -19.84
CA MET A 83 17.92 5.65 -20.77
C MET A 83 18.31 6.89 -21.57
N GLU A 84 18.77 7.96 -20.91
CA GLU A 84 19.27 9.16 -21.58
C GLU A 84 20.44 8.86 -22.54
N ALA A 85 21.36 7.99 -22.13
CA ALA A 85 22.48 7.59 -22.98
C ALA A 85 22.01 6.81 -24.21
N ASN A 86 21.01 5.94 -24.05
CA ASN A 86 20.42 5.16 -25.14
C ASN A 86 19.62 6.05 -26.12
N GLU A 87 18.88 7.04 -25.63
CA GLU A 87 18.14 7.98 -26.49
C GLU A 87 19.06 8.80 -27.41
N ARG A 88 20.26 9.13 -26.92
CA ARG A 88 21.28 9.84 -27.71
C ARG A 88 22.00 8.93 -28.71
N THR A 89 21.80 7.62 -28.60
CA THR A 89 22.48 6.63 -29.44
C THR A 89 21.64 6.32 -30.68
N VAL A 90 22.21 6.57 -31.87
CA VAL A 90 21.59 6.13 -33.13
C VAL A 90 21.96 4.67 -33.37
N PHE A 91 21.01 3.77 -33.13
CA PHE A 91 21.21 2.34 -33.33
C PHE A 91 21.20 1.97 -34.82
N PRO A 92 22.09 1.04 -35.27
CA PRO A 92 21.98 0.45 -36.60
C PRO A 92 20.61 -0.24 -36.79
N PRO A 93 20.09 -0.34 -38.04
CA PRO A 93 18.75 -0.89 -38.29
C PRO A 93 18.50 -2.30 -37.71
N GLU A 94 19.53 -3.14 -37.69
CA GLU A 94 19.44 -4.48 -37.09
C GLU A 94 19.23 -4.42 -35.58
N GLN A 95 19.93 -3.51 -34.89
CA GLN A 95 19.79 -3.32 -33.46
C GLN A 95 18.46 -2.65 -33.10
N GLN A 96 17.98 -1.70 -33.91
CA GLN A 96 16.65 -1.12 -33.74
C GLN A 96 15.57 -2.20 -33.76
N ARG A 97 15.64 -3.12 -34.73
CA ARG A 97 14.71 -4.24 -34.82
C ARG A 97 14.76 -5.16 -33.59
N ALA A 98 15.95 -5.36 -33.01
CA ALA A 98 16.09 -6.12 -31.77
C ALA A 98 15.42 -5.40 -30.59
N MET A 99 15.60 -4.09 -30.48
CA MET A 99 14.95 -3.28 -29.45
C MET A 99 13.41 -3.31 -29.57
N ASP A 100 12.87 -3.22 -30.78
CA ASP A 100 11.43 -3.33 -31.02
C ASP A 100 10.87 -4.69 -30.55
N LEU A 101 11.60 -5.78 -30.80
CA LEU A 101 11.23 -7.12 -30.34
C LEU A 101 11.32 -7.28 -28.81
N LEU A 102 12.29 -6.61 -28.17
CA LEU A 102 12.39 -6.56 -26.72
C LEU A 102 11.22 -5.79 -26.10
N GLY A 103 10.78 -4.67 -26.71
CA GLY A 103 9.59 -3.94 -26.30
C GLY A 103 8.35 -4.83 -26.25
N VAL A 104 8.07 -5.57 -27.34
CA VAL A 104 6.96 -6.55 -27.38
C VAL A 104 7.10 -7.65 -26.32
N ALA A 105 8.32 -8.07 -26.00
CA ALA A 105 8.55 -9.06 -24.96
C ALA A 105 8.27 -8.51 -23.56
N VAL A 106 8.64 -7.25 -23.28
CA VAL A 106 8.32 -6.52 -22.06
C VAL A 106 6.81 -6.35 -21.93
N ASP A 107 6.12 -5.88 -22.97
CA ASP A 107 4.66 -5.72 -22.99
C ASP A 107 3.94 -7.02 -22.67
N ARG A 108 4.44 -8.15 -23.17
CA ARG A 108 3.87 -9.47 -22.86
C ARG A 108 4.16 -9.90 -21.42
N ALA A 109 5.36 -9.62 -20.91
CA ALA A 109 5.79 -10.04 -19.58
C ALA A 109 5.11 -9.23 -18.47
N PHE A 110 4.82 -7.96 -18.73
CA PHE A 110 4.20 -7.00 -17.81
C PHE A 110 2.83 -6.55 -18.28
N ALA A 111 2.19 -7.32 -19.17
CA ALA A 111 0.82 -7.04 -19.58
C ALA A 111 -0.04 -6.92 -18.32
N ALA A 112 -0.76 -5.80 -18.19
CA ALA A 112 -1.74 -5.64 -17.13
C ALA A 112 -2.64 -6.87 -17.13
N THR A 113 -2.75 -7.55 -15.99
CA THR A 113 -3.71 -8.63 -15.83
C THR A 113 -5.06 -8.07 -16.26
N PRO A 114 -5.75 -8.67 -17.25
CA PRO A 114 -7.06 -8.17 -17.64
C PRO A 114 -7.92 -8.08 -16.38
N PRO A 115 -8.71 -7.01 -16.24
CA PRO A 115 -9.53 -6.82 -15.05
C PRO A 115 -10.34 -8.10 -14.84
N LEU A 116 -10.30 -8.61 -13.62
CA LEU A 116 -11.09 -9.77 -13.25
C LEU A 116 -12.57 -9.43 -13.51
N PRO A 117 -13.39 -10.39 -13.97
CA PRO A 117 -14.81 -10.14 -14.11
C PRO A 117 -15.37 -9.66 -12.78
N VAL A 118 -16.37 -8.79 -12.83
CA VAL A 118 -17.06 -8.34 -11.61
C VAL A 118 -18.02 -9.42 -11.13
N GLN A 119 -18.21 -9.48 -9.82
CA GLN A 119 -19.14 -10.37 -9.16
C GLN A 119 -20.59 -10.01 -9.54
N GLU A 120 -21.40 -11.05 -9.76
CA GLU A 120 -22.86 -10.98 -9.82
C GLU A 120 -23.44 -11.85 -8.70
N PRO A 121 -23.48 -11.36 -7.45
CA PRO A 121 -23.84 -12.16 -6.28
C PRO A 121 -25.28 -12.65 -6.37
N ARG A 122 -25.51 -13.93 -6.04
CA ARG A 122 -26.86 -14.47 -5.86
C ARG A 122 -27.13 -14.71 -4.39
N ARG A 123 -28.02 -13.91 -3.82
CA ARG A 123 -28.34 -13.96 -2.39
C ARG A 123 -29.45 -14.98 -2.10
N GLY A 124 -29.21 -15.78 -1.09
CA GLY A 124 -30.18 -16.69 -0.48
C GLY A 124 -30.52 -16.23 0.95
N GLU A 125 -31.25 -17.07 1.68
CA GLU A 125 -31.53 -16.81 3.10
C GLU A 125 -30.24 -16.98 3.93
N GLY A 126 -29.67 -15.87 4.41
CA GLY A 126 -28.45 -15.84 5.23
C GLY A 126 -27.18 -16.31 4.51
N THR A 127 -27.19 -16.37 3.18
CA THR A 127 -26.08 -16.88 2.36
C THR A 127 -25.93 -16.05 1.08
N VAL A 128 -24.72 -16.05 0.53
CA VAL A 128 -24.40 -15.46 -0.77
C VAL A 128 -23.63 -16.45 -1.62
N THR A 129 -23.99 -16.54 -2.89
CA THR A 129 -23.27 -17.30 -3.91
C THR A 129 -22.40 -16.36 -4.74
N LEU A 130 -21.09 -16.62 -4.76
CA LEU A 130 -20.05 -15.83 -5.43
C LEU A 130 -19.24 -16.71 -6.40
N GLN A 131 -18.65 -16.09 -7.42
CA GLN A 131 -17.64 -16.77 -8.25
C GLN A 131 -16.26 -16.59 -7.62
N THR A 132 -15.41 -17.60 -7.68
CA THR A 132 -14.00 -17.50 -7.31
C THR A 132 -13.11 -18.05 -8.42
N VAL A 133 -11.90 -17.51 -8.53
CA VAL A 133 -10.92 -17.93 -9.56
C VAL A 133 -10.40 -19.36 -9.35
N ASP A 134 -10.45 -19.86 -8.11
CA ASP A 134 -9.81 -21.11 -7.68
C ASP A 134 -10.80 -22.26 -7.40
N ARG A 135 -12.06 -21.96 -7.09
CA ARG A 135 -13.10 -22.96 -6.73
C ARG A 135 -14.36 -22.87 -7.59
N GLY A 136 -14.42 -21.91 -8.50
CA GLY A 136 -15.64 -21.62 -9.27
C GLY A 136 -16.70 -21.04 -8.35
N GLU A 137 -17.95 -21.45 -8.55
CA GLU A 137 -19.05 -20.94 -7.75
C GLU A 137 -19.06 -21.52 -6.33
N VAL A 138 -19.14 -20.64 -5.32
CA VAL A 138 -19.19 -21.00 -3.90
C VAL A 138 -20.39 -20.33 -3.24
N THR A 139 -21.06 -21.04 -2.33
CA THR A 139 -22.10 -20.48 -1.46
C THR A 139 -21.59 -20.42 -0.03
N VAL A 140 -21.59 -19.22 0.56
CA VAL A 140 -21.05 -18.97 1.90
C VAL A 140 -22.08 -18.24 2.77
N PRO A 141 -22.00 -18.36 4.12
CA PRO A 141 -22.84 -17.58 5.01
C PRO A 141 -22.61 -16.08 4.82
N GLU A 142 -23.69 -15.30 4.67
CA GLU A 142 -23.61 -13.83 4.56
C GLU A 142 -24.20 -13.20 5.84
N PRO A 143 -23.42 -12.43 6.61
CA PRO A 143 -23.93 -11.70 7.77
C PRO A 143 -24.95 -10.62 7.37
N GLU A 144 -25.97 -10.39 8.21
CA GLU A 144 -27.03 -9.38 7.94
C GLU A 144 -26.51 -7.93 7.79
N TRP A 145 -25.33 -7.63 8.32
CA TRP A 145 -24.70 -6.32 8.22
C TRP A 145 -23.88 -6.13 6.94
N CYS A 146 -23.64 -7.20 6.17
CA CYS A 146 -22.90 -7.15 4.91
C CYS A 146 -23.70 -6.32 3.89
N VAL A 147 -23.08 -5.32 3.28
CA VAL A 147 -23.75 -4.53 2.24
C VAL A 147 -23.77 -5.24 0.90
N GLY A 148 -22.91 -6.24 0.71
CA GLY A 148 -22.85 -7.03 -0.51
C GLY A 148 -21.48 -7.16 -1.13
N HIS A 149 -21.50 -7.72 -2.32
CA HIS A 149 -20.34 -8.00 -3.16
C HIS A 149 -20.57 -7.53 -4.61
N GLU A 150 -21.63 -6.77 -4.86
CA GLU A 150 -21.98 -6.29 -6.20
C GLU A 150 -20.89 -5.34 -6.72
N GLY A 151 -20.25 -5.70 -7.84
CA GLY A 151 -19.18 -4.91 -8.43
C GLY A 151 -17.77 -5.22 -7.92
N ASP A 152 -17.64 -6.06 -6.90
CA ASP A 152 -16.33 -6.57 -6.48
C ASP A 152 -15.69 -7.39 -7.61
N PRO A 153 -14.36 -7.38 -7.78
CA PRO A 153 -13.71 -8.31 -8.70
C PRO A 153 -13.85 -9.75 -8.22
N VAL A 154 -13.98 -10.70 -9.16
CA VAL A 154 -13.90 -12.14 -8.88
C VAL A 154 -12.51 -12.47 -8.34
N SER A 155 -12.42 -12.87 -7.07
CA SER A 155 -11.17 -13.12 -6.34
C SER A 155 -11.01 -14.59 -5.93
N HIS A 156 -10.01 -14.93 -5.11
CA HIS A 156 -9.88 -16.29 -4.56
C HIS A 156 -10.87 -16.50 -3.41
N PHE A 157 -11.20 -17.76 -3.12
CA PHE A 157 -12.05 -18.10 -1.98
C PHE A 157 -11.55 -17.54 -0.64
N ALA A 158 -10.22 -17.54 -0.45
CA ALA A 158 -9.57 -17.00 0.75
C ALA A 158 -9.73 -15.48 0.90
N ASP A 159 -10.01 -14.77 -0.19
CA ASP A 159 -10.09 -13.30 -0.23
C ASP A 159 -11.53 -12.79 -0.02
N ILE A 160 -12.50 -13.69 0.18
CA ILE A 160 -13.88 -13.31 0.43
C ILE A 160 -13.96 -12.58 1.78
N THR A 161 -14.31 -11.30 1.71
CA THR A 161 -14.44 -10.41 2.87
C THR A 161 -15.84 -9.80 2.91
N HIS A 162 -16.59 -10.02 3.98
CA HIS A 162 -17.85 -9.31 4.20
C HIS A 162 -17.57 -7.92 4.72
N THR A 163 -18.07 -6.90 4.02
CA THR A 163 -17.93 -5.50 4.44
C THR A 163 -19.27 -4.90 4.80
N GLY A 164 -19.31 -4.16 5.90
CA GLY A 164 -20.48 -3.38 6.32
C GLY A 164 -20.50 -1.99 5.68
N ARG A 165 -21.57 -1.24 5.96
CA ARG A 165 -21.69 0.16 5.52
C ARG A 165 -20.60 1.02 6.18
N PRO A 166 -19.85 1.83 5.43
CA PRO A 166 -18.86 2.73 6.01
C PRO A 166 -19.52 3.87 6.80
N VAL A 167 -18.84 4.30 7.85
CA VAL A 167 -19.11 5.52 8.61
C VAL A 167 -17.93 6.46 8.37
N ALA A 168 -18.19 7.60 7.75
CA ALA A 168 -17.18 8.59 7.40
C ALA A 168 -17.15 9.75 8.42
N LEU A 169 -15.93 10.20 8.73
CA LEU A 169 -15.65 11.49 9.33
C LEU A 169 -15.32 12.48 8.21
N GLU A 170 -16.17 13.48 8.03
CA GLU A 170 -16.05 14.47 6.94
C GLU A 170 -15.86 15.90 7.49
N PHE A 171 -15.10 16.72 6.77
CA PHE A 171 -14.97 18.16 7.01
C PHE A 171 -14.99 18.91 5.67
N ASP A 172 -15.95 19.82 5.48
CA ASP A 172 -16.10 20.62 4.26
C ASP A 172 -16.15 19.78 2.95
N GLY A 173 -16.80 18.62 3.01
CA GLY A 173 -16.89 17.69 1.87
C GLY A 173 -15.66 16.81 1.65
N TYR A 174 -14.62 16.92 2.48
CA TYR A 174 -13.46 16.04 2.47
C TYR A 174 -13.61 14.93 3.50
N GLN A 175 -13.48 13.67 3.08
CA GLN A 175 -13.41 12.53 3.98
C GLN A 175 -12.03 12.50 4.66
N LEU A 176 -12.00 12.66 5.97
CA LEU A 176 -10.78 12.60 6.79
C LEU A 176 -10.47 11.17 7.26
N LEU A 177 -11.51 10.37 7.51
CA LEU A 177 -11.41 8.99 7.95
C LEU A 177 -12.68 8.25 7.58
N ALA A 178 -12.62 6.97 7.23
CA ALA A 178 -13.79 6.10 7.24
C ALA A 178 -13.50 4.78 7.95
N ALA A 179 -14.54 4.22 8.56
CA ALA A 179 -14.49 2.94 9.24
C ALA A 179 -15.70 2.09 8.86
N ARG A 180 -15.53 0.78 8.76
CA ARG A 180 -16.58 -0.18 8.41
C ARG A 180 -16.40 -1.48 9.18
N LEU A 181 -17.46 -2.25 9.34
CA LEU A 181 -17.31 -3.64 9.78
C LEU A 181 -16.66 -4.44 8.65
N SER A 182 -15.72 -5.31 8.99
CA SER A 182 -15.09 -6.23 8.06
C SER A 182 -15.01 -7.63 8.67
N ARG A 183 -15.11 -8.66 7.83
CA ARG A 183 -14.84 -10.04 8.23
C ARG A 183 -14.39 -10.87 7.04
N GLY A 184 -13.16 -11.37 7.06
CA GLY A 184 -12.60 -12.38 6.16
C GLY A 184 -12.64 -13.79 6.77
N PRO A 185 -13.79 -14.50 6.76
CA PRO A 185 -13.92 -15.80 7.45
C PRO A 185 -13.08 -16.93 6.84
N PHE A 186 -12.59 -16.75 5.61
CA PHE A 186 -11.82 -17.75 4.85
C PHE A 186 -10.36 -17.35 4.61
N SER A 187 -9.91 -16.20 5.15
CA SER A 187 -8.53 -15.74 5.02
C SER A 187 -7.55 -16.78 5.54
N GLU A 188 -6.60 -17.20 4.71
CA GLU A 188 -5.59 -18.21 5.07
C GLU A 188 -4.45 -17.60 5.90
N LEU A 189 -4.06 -16.36 5.59
CA LEU A 189 -2.95 -15.68 6.25
C LEU A 189 -3.35 -15.14 7.63
N ARG A 190 -4.57 -14.61 7.75
CA ARG A 190 -5.10 -14.02 8.98
C ARG A 190 -6.60 -14.29 9.09
N PRO A 191 -7.00 -15.51 9.50
CA PRO A 191 -8.40 -15.84 9.67
C PRO A 191 -9.10 -14.89 10.65
N GLU A 192 -10.28 -14.39 10.28
CA GLU A 192 -11.07 -13.48 11.13
C GLU A 192 -12.27 -14.24 11.72
N PRO A 193 -12.12 -14.89 12.90
CA PRO A 193 -13.20 -15.66 13.50
C PRO A 193 -14.40 -14.78 13.88
N PHE A 194 -14.15 -13.50 14.17
CA PHE A 194 -15.15 -12.49 14.52
C PHE A 194 -14.99 -11.25 13.62
N PRO A 195 -16.06 -10.47 13.40
CA PRO A 195 -15.94 -9.20 12.71
C PRO A 195 -15.00 -8.23 13.42
N LEU A 196 -14.24 -7.48 12.64
CA LEU A 196 -13.38 -6.39 13.06
C LEU A 196 -13.92 -5.06 12.51
N VAL A 197 -13.33 -3.95 12.95
CA VAL A 197 -13.54 -2.63 12.35
C VAL A 197 -12.34 -2.31 11.48
N ASP A 198 -12.56 -2.34 10.18
CA ASP A 198 -11.60 -1.86 9.20
C ASP A 198 -11.68 -0.34 9.16
N VAL A 199 -10.52 0.32 9.28
CA VAL A 199 -10.39 1.77 9.27
C VAL A 199 -9.43 2.11 8.15
N ASP A 200 -9.87 2.96 7.22
CA ASP A 200 -9.05 3.36 6.07
C ASP A 200 -7.67 3.86 6.56
N ASP A 201 -6.62 3.50 5.82
CA ASP A 201 -5.21 3.81 6.09
C ASP A 201 -4.59 3.17 7.36
N LEU A 202 -5.31 2.29 8.08
CA LEU A 202 -4.72 1.48 9.14
C LEU A 202 -4.33 0.08 8.65
N PRO A 203 -3.15 -0.44 9.04
CA PRO A 203 -2.62 -1.71 8.51
C PRO A 203 -3.35 -2.96 8.99
N ALA A 204 -4.27 -2.84 9.95
CA ALA A 204 -5.01 -3.95 10.51
C ALA A 204 -6.40 -3.52 10.99
N GLY A 205 -7.38 -4.42 10.82
CA GLY A 205 -8.68 -4.27 11.45
C GLY A 205 -8.56 -4.27 12.97
N LEU A 206 -9.40 -3.45 13.61
CA LEU A 206 -9.44 -3.24 15.05
C LEU A 206 -10.53 -4.10 15.68
N ASP A 207 -10.26 -4.66 16.84
CA ASP A 207 -11.31 -5.26 17.65
C ASP A 207 -12.22 -4.18 18.28
N PRO A 208 -13.35 -4.55 18.92
CA PRO A 208 -14.25 -3.58 19.54
C PRO A 208 -13.63 -2.75 20.68
N GLN A 209 -12.62 -3.25 21.38
CA GLN A 209 -11.91 -2.49 22.42
C GLN A 209 -10.97 -1.48 21.77
N GLU A 210 -10.12 -1.92 20.85
CA GLU A 210 -9.19 -1.07 20.10
C GLU A 210 -9.93 0.04 19.35
N THR A 211 -11.10 -0.27 18.77
CA THR A 211 -11.97 0.73 18.12
C THR A 211 -12.44 1.80 19.10
N ARG A 212 -12.83 1.42 20.34
CA ARG A 212 -13.23 2.40 21.36
C ARG A 212 -12.05 3.25 21.82
N GLU A 213 -10.87 2.65 21.92
CA GLU A 213 -9.63 3.37 22.26
C GLU A 213 -9.26 4.38 21.17
N LEU A 214 -9.34 3.99 19.89
CA LEU A 214 -9.17 4.90 18.76
C LEU A 214 -10.19 6.05 18.81
N ALA A 215 -11.48 5.74 19.00
CA ALA A 215 -12.53 6.74 19.08
C ALA A 215 -12.29 7.74 20.24
N ALA A 216 -11.83 7.25 21.39
CA ALA A 216 -11.45 8.11 22.52
C ALA A 216 -10.28 9.04 22.19
N ARG A 217 -9.25 8.53 21.49
CA ARG A 217 -8.11 9.34 21.03
C ARG A 217 -8.52 10.41 20.02
N VAL A 218 -9.38 10.07 19.06
CA VAL A 218 -9.94 11.03 18.11
C VAL A 218 -10.72 12.13 18.85
N GLY A 219 -11.51 11.74 19.86
CA GLY A 219 -12.23 12.70 20.72
C GLY A 219 -11.30 13.65 21.49
N LEU A 220 -10.19 13.14 22.03
CA LEU A 220 -9.18 13.97 22.68
C LEU A 220 -8.52 14.93 21.68
N TYR A 221 -8.16 14.45 20.49
CA TYR A 221 -7.56 15.28 19.45
C TYR A 221 -8.51 16.40 18.98
N ALA A 222 -9.81 16.12 18.84
CA ALA A 222 -10.80 17.15 18.56
C ALA A 222 -10.80 18.24 19.65
N GLY A 223 -10.68 17.86 20.93
CA GLY A 223 -10.49 18.80 22.04
C GLY A 223 -9.21 19.64 21.92
N GLU A 224 -8.11 19.05 21.44
CA GLU A 224 -6.88 19.77 21.16
C GLU A 224 -7.07 20.83 20.05
N LEU A 225 -7.77 20.48 18.96
CA LEU A 225 -8.12 21.39 17.87
C LEU A 225 -8.98 22.57 18.34
N TYR A 226 -9.96 22.33 19.22
CA TYR A 226 -10.75 23.41 19.81
C TYR A 226 -9.89 24.39 20.62
N ARG A 227 -8.93 23.88 21.41
CA ARG A 227 -8.01 24.75 22.16
C ARG A 227 -7.13 25.57 21.21
N LEU A 228 -6.64 24.96 20.13
CA LEU A 228 -5.86 25.67 19.12
C LEU A 228 -6.68 26.75 18.40
N ALA A 229 -7.95 26.47 18.09
CA ALA A 229 -8.86 27.46 17.49
C ALA A 229 -9.10 28.66 18.43
N ASN A 230 -9.37 28.41 19.71
CA ASN A 230 -9.53 29.46 20.71
C ASN A 230 -8.26 30.31 20.87
N GLU A 231 -7.09 29.67 20.83
CA GLU A 231 -5.80 30.36 20.85
C GLU A 231 -5.61 31.24 19.60
N ALA A 232 -5.97 30.73 18.43
CA ALA A 232 -5.93 31.50 17.18
C ALA A 232 -6.86 32.73 17.23
N ASP A 233 -8.06 32.60 17.79
CA ASP A 233 -8.98 33.73 17.98
C ASP A 233 -8.43 34.77 18.95
N ARG A 234 -7.83 34.32 20.06
CA ARG A 234 -7.14 35.19 21.03
C ARG A 234 -6.03 36.00 20.36
N LEU A 235 -5.18 35.35 19.56
CA LEU A 235 -4.07 36.01 18.85
C LEU A 235 -4.53 36.99 17.77
N ARG A 236 -5.71 36.76 17.17
CA ARG A 236 -6.33 37.67 16.20
C ARG A 236 -7.06 38.86 16.84
N GLY A 237 -7.15 38.91 18.18
CA GLY A 237 -7.90 39.94 18.89
C GLY A 237 -9.41 39.76 18.82
N TYR A 238 -9.90 38.57 18.43
CA TYR A 238 -11.32 38.21 18.49
C TYR A 238 -11.69 37.75 19.90
N GLN A 239 -11.54 38.61 20.91
CA GLN A 239 -12.16 38.38 22.21
C GLN A 239 -13.55 39.00 22.20
N ARG A 240 -14.60 38.18 22.26
CA ARG A 240 -15.96 38.63 22.63
C ARG A 240 -16.08 38.73 24.14
#